data_AF-A0A838S335-F1
#
_entry.id   AF-A0A838S335-F1
#
_cell.length_a   1.000
_cell.length_b   1.000
_cell.length_c   1.000
_cell.angle_alpha   90.00
_cell.angle_beta   90.00
_cell.angle_gamma   90.00
#
_symmetry.space_group_name_H-M   'P 1'
#
loop_
_entity.id
_entity.type
_entity.pdbx_description
1 polymer ?
#
loop_
_entity_poly.entity_id
_entity_poly.type
_entity_poly.pdbx_seq_one_letter_code
_entity_poly.pdbx_strand_id
1 'polypeptide(L)'
;MIDRLSEDLDFFRPMFEGSRISDHGRLMRCGALASALLAEELMIVGQSVRSRKWSQLAVRLAVEAKDDSTQSLVGALGARLPLYFGDVSETLTLARGAGAAAPRGQVSIVLAPLVEALAAAQAGDSEAGLRALSGARDNFDSLSDQQQRNGVFGLPARRFFFYESRVLLDAGKLDSAWRSQDEALDLYPSSTAGDVATVCFNSIEQDC
;
A
#
# COMPACT_ATOMS: atom_id res chain seq x y z
N MET A 1 17.72 2.40 -17.03
CA MET A 1 16.90 3.51 -16.50
C MET A 1 17.03 3.64 -14.97
N ILE A 2 17.17 2.56 -14.19
CA ILE A 2 17.30 2.61 -12.71
C ILE A 2 18.74 2.86 -12.21
N ASP A 3 19.78 2.62 -13.01
CA ASP A 3 21.18 2.92 -12.59
C ASP A 3 21.47 4.44 -12.44
N ARG A 4 20.52 5.30 -12.83
CA ARG A 4 20.57 6.75 -12.61
C ARG A 4 19.98 7.21 -11.28
N LEU A 5 19.30 6.34 -10.54
CA LEU A 5 18.61 6.78 -9.32
C LEU A 5 19.59 7.18 -8.20
N SER A 6 20.81 6.62 -8.19
CA SER A 6 21.88 7.11 -7.32
C SER A 6 22.49 8.44 -7.82
N GLU A 7 22.57 8.65 -9.14
CA GLU A 7 22.97 9.95 -9.72
C GLU A 7 21.93 11.04 -9.43
N ASP A 8 20.64 10.69 -9.44
CA ASP A 8 19.54 11.59 -9.11
C ASP A 8 19.51 11.94 -7.61
N LEU A 9 19.98 11.05 -6.74
CA LEU A 9 20.12 11.32 -5.30
C LEU A 9 21.39 12.12 -4.98
N ASP A 10 22.44 12.00 -5.79
CA ASP A 10 23.64 12.83 -5.72
C ASP A 10 23.34 14.32 -5.94
N PHE A 11 22.23 14.65 -6.63
CA PHE A 11 21.71 16.02 -6.73
C PHE A 11 21.36 16.64 -5.35
N PHE A 12 20.90 15.82 -4.40
CA PHE A 12 20.51 16.29 -3.06
C PHE A 12 21.69 16.32 -2.08
N ARG A 13 22.80 15.65 -2.38
CA ARG A 13 23.99 15.55 -1.52
C ARG A 13 24.54 16.93 -1.08
N PRO A 14 24.73 17.94 -1.96
CA PRO A 14 25.19 19.27 -1.56
C PRO A 14 24.18 20.03 -0.69
N MET A 15 22.89 19.69 -0.77
CA MET A 15 21.83 20.33 0.02
C MET A 15 21.87 19.87 1.49
N PHE A 16 22.40 18.66 1.74
CA PHE A 16 22.64 18.13 3.08
C PHE A 16 24.01 18.54 3.63
N GLU A 17 25.01 18.74 2.76
CA GLU A 17 26.33 19.24 3.12
C GLU A 17 26.31 20.76 3.37
N GLY A 18 26.05 21.16 4.62
CA GLY A 18 26.13 22.57 5.06
C GLY A 18 24.83 23.15 5.62
N SER A 19 23.72 22.43 5.48
CA SER A 19 22.48 22.77 6.17
C SER A 19 22.63 22.54 7.67
N ARG A 20 22.55 23.61 8.47
CA ARG A 20 22.17 23.47 9.89
C ARG A 20 20.71 23.04 9.90
N ILE A 21 20.47 21.73 9.78
CA ILE A 21 19.12 21.16 9.74
C ILE A 21 18.46 21.47 11.08
N SER A 22 17.64 22.53 11.11
CA SER A 22 16.91 22.96 12.30
C SER A 22 15.78 22.01 12.69
N ASP A 23 15.56 20.92 11.91
CA ASP A 23 14.50 19.95 12.15
C ASP A 23 14.86 18.55 11.58
N HIS A 24 15.77 17.85 12.26
CA HIS A 24 16.21 16.47 11.91
C HIS A 24 15.03 15.52 11.72
N GLY A 25 14.01 15.61 12.57
CA GLY A 25 12.81 14.77 12.48
C GLY A 25 12.05 14.95 11.16
N ARG A 26 11.87 16.21 10.71
CA ARG A 26 11.25 16.47 9.40
C ARG A 26 12.08 15.91 8.24
N LEU A 27 13.40 16.00 8.31
CA LEU A 27 14.25 15.43 7.26
C LEU A 27 14.12 13.90 7.20
N MET A 28 14.17 13.23 8.35
CA MET A 28 14.02 11.78 8.43
C MET A 28 12.64 11.35 7.93
N ARG A 29 11.59 12.09 8.26
CA ARG A 29 10.23 11.86 7.75
C ARG A 29 10.18 11.98 6.22
N CYS A 30 10.77 13.02 5.63
CA CYS A 30 10.84 13.17 4.17
C CYS A 30 11.60 12.02 3.52
N GLY A 31 12.74 11.61 4.10
CA GLY A 31 13.51 10.47 3.62
C GLY A 31 12.74 9.14 3.71
N ALA A 32 11.96 8.96 4.77
CA ALA A 32 11.09 7.79 4.94
C ALA A 32 10.03 7.70 3.83
N LEU A 33 9.32 8.80 3.58
CA LEU A 33 8.30 8.88 2.53
C LEU A 33 8.91 8.68 1.13
N ALA A 34 10.03 9.35 0.82
CA ALA A 34 10.73 9.17 -0.45
C ALA A 34 11.18 7.72 -0.67
N SER A 35 11.72 7.07 0.37
CA SER A 35 12.13 5.66 0.32
C SER A 35 10.95 4.73 0.12
N ALA A 36 9.81 4.99 0.78
CA ALA A 36 8.59 4.20 0.61
C ALA A 36 8.00 4.32 -0.80
N LEU A 37 8.02 5.53 -1.39
CA LEU A 37 7.63 5.74 -2.78
C LEU A 37 8.48 4.90 -3.73
N LEU A 38 9.82 4.95 -3.60
CA LEU A 38 10.72 4.14 -4.41
C LEU A 38 10.49 2.64 -4.22
N ALA A 39 10.23 2.21 -2.98
CA ALA A 39 9.93 0.81 -2.69
C ALA A 39 8.65 0.34 -3.41
N GLU A 40 7.60 1.15 -3.41
CA GLU A 40 6.32 0.84 -4.06
C GLU A 40 6.45 0.79 -5.58
N GLU A 41 7.10 1.79 -6.20
CA GLU A 41 7.33 1.78 -7.65
C GLU A 41 8.17 0.57 -8.07
N LEU A 42 9.23 0.25 -7.33
CA LEU A 42 10.06 -0.93 -7.59
C LEU A 42 9.30 -2.24 -7.39
N MET A 43 8.37 -2.32 -6.43
CA MET A 43 7.52 -3.48 -6.23
C MET A 43 6.57 -3.67 -7.41
N ILE A 44 5.94 -2.59 -7.89
CA ILE A 44 5.03 -2.61 -9.05
C ILE A 44 5.73 -3.14 -10.30
N VAL A 45 6.99 -2.75 -10.54
CA VAL A 45 7.79 -3.26 -11.68
C VAL A 45 8.51 -4.58 -11.40
N GLY A 46 8.21 -5.28 -10.30
CA GLY A 46 8.75 -6.60 -9.97
C GLY A 46 10.20 -6.63 -9.45
N GLN A 47 10.81 -5.49 -9.14
CA GLN A 47 12.17 -5.37 -8.60
C GLN A 47 12.21 -5.62 -7.09
N SER A 48 11.74 -6.81 -6.67
CA SER A 48 11.46 -7.14 -5.26
C SER A 48 12.65 -6.99 -4.32
N VAL A 49 13.87 -7.38 -4.73
CA VAL A 49 15.09 -7.24 -3.92
C VAL A 49 15.42 -5.77 -3.65
N ARG A 50 15.27 -4.91 -4.66
CA ARG A 50 15.53 -3.46 -4.52
C ARG A 50 14.42 -2.80 -3.70
N SER A 51 13.16 -3.16 -3.96
CA SER A 51 12.01 -2.72 -3.17
C SER A 51 12.20 -3.04 -1.67
N ARG A 52 12.66 -4.26 -1.34
CA ARG A 52 12.94 -4.66 0.05
C ARG A 52 13.93 -3.74 0.74
N LYS A 53 15.03 -3.39 0.06
CA LYS A 53 16.05 -2.49 0.60
C LYS A 53 15.50 -1.09 0.89
N TRP A 54 14.70 -0.55 -0.03
CA TRP A 54 14.08 0.77 0.12
C TRP A 54 12.99 0.78 1.20
N SER A 55 12.18 -0.28 1.29
CA SER A 55 11.16 -0.44 2.34
C SER A 55 11.80 -0.50 3.73
N GLN A 56 12.88 -1.28 3.90
CA GLN A 56 13.63 -1.34 5.15
C GLN A 56 14.25 0.01 5.53
N LEU A 57 14.73 0.78 4.56
CA LEU A 57 15.23 2.14 4.81
C LEU A 57 14.11 3.07 5.24
N ALA A 58 12.94 3.01 4.60
CA ALA A 58 11.78 3.81 4.95
C ALA A 58 11.36 3.61 6.41
N VAL A 59 11.29 2.35 6.88
CA VAL A 59 10.97 2.02 8.27
C VAL A 59 12.02 2.59 9.24
N ARG A 60 13.32 2.43 8.95
CA ARG A 60 14.38 2.98 9.82
C ARG A 60 14.30 4.51 9.93
N LEU A 61 14.09 5.20 8.81
CA LEU A 61 13.97 6.65 8.79
C LEU A 61 12.69 7.13 9.50
N ALA A 62 11.60 6.39 9.41
CA ALA A 62 10.36 6.72 10.13
C ALA A 62 10.53 6.60 11.65
N VAL A 63 11.22 5.55 12.12
CA VAL A 63 11.59 5.38 13.54
C VAL A 63 12.48 6.53 14.01
N GLU A 64 13.49 6.90 13.23
CA GLU A 64 14.39 8.02 13.56
C GLU A 64 13.64 9.36 13.57
N ALA A 65 12.63 9.52 12.71
CA ALA A 65 11.77 10.70 12.69
C ALA A 65 10.86 10.82 13.93
N LYS A 66 10.67 9.74 14.69
CA LYS A 66 9.73 9.65 15.83
C LYS A 66 8.30 10.08 15.44
N ASP A 67 7.87 9.67 14.26
CA ASP A 67 6.53 9.94 13.73
C ASP A 67 5.77 8.62 13.56
N ASP A 68 4.93 8.29 14.54
CA ASP A 68 4.13 7.06 14.58
C ASP A 68 3.21 6.92 13.36
N SER A 69 2.69 8.05 12.84
CA SER A 69 1.84 8.03 11.64
C SER A 69 2.62 7.58 10.42
N THR A 70 3.83 8.13 10.24
CA THR A 70 4.71 7.73 9.14
C THR A 70 5.20 6.30 9.34
N GLN A 71 5.58 5.89 10.55
CA GLN A 71 6.04 4.53 10.85
C GLN A 71 4.97 3.48 10.54
N SER A 72 3.74 3.70 10.98
CA SER A 72 2.61 2.80 10.69
C SER A 72 2.30 2.75 9.19
N LEU A 73 2.31 3.90 8.49
CA LEU A 73 2.09 3.96 7.04
C LEU A 73 3.15 3.20 6.24
N VAL A 74 4.43 3.46 6.47
CA VAL A 74 5.51 2.78 5.72
C VAL A 74 5.60 1.30 6.08
N GLY A 75 5.22 0.92 7.31
CA GLY A 75 5.08 -0.48 7.70
C GLY A 75 3.97 -1.20 6.93
N ALA A 76 2.79 -0.58 6.82
CA ALA A 76 1.66 -1.13 6.07
C ALA A 76 1.96 -1.24 4.56
N LEU A 77 2.63 -0.25 3.98
CA LEU A 77 3.11 -0.32 2.59
C LEU A 77 4.14 -1.43 2.43
N GLY A 78 5.13 -1.50 3.32
CA GLY A 78 6.18 -2.52 3.29
C GLY A 78 5.67 -3.95 3.40
N ALA A 79 4.58 -4.18 4.14
CA ALA A 79 3.95 -5.49 4.26
C ALA A 79 3.41 -6.05 2.93
N ARG A 80 3.13 -5.19 1.93
CA ARG A 80 2.70 -5.61 0.58
C ARG A 80 3.81 -6.36 -0.18
N LEU A 81 5.08 -6.15 0.18
CA LEU A 81 6.18 -6.79 -0.54
C LEU A 81 6.20 -8.32 -0.35
N PRO A 82 6.22 -8.88 0.88
CA PRO A 82 6.11 -10.31 1.06
C PRO A 82 4.76 -10.87 0.62
N LEU A 83 3.69 -10.07 0.62
CA LEU A 83 2.38 -10.49 0.11
C LEU A 83 2.44 -10.93 -1.35
N TYR A 84 3.22 -10.21 -2.17
CA TYR A 84 3.32 -10.48 -3.62
C TYR A 84 4.56 -11.27 -4.01
N PHE A 85 5.64 -11.19 -3.23
CA PHE A 85 6.96 -11.71 -3.63
C PHE A 85 7.67 -12.49 -2.51
N GLY A 86 6.94 -12.96 -1.48
CA GLY A 86 7.55 -13.62 -0.33
C GLY A 86 6.59 -14.49 0.47
N ASP A 87 6.82 -14.51 1.78
CA ASP A 87 6.10 -15.36 2.72
C ASP A 87 4.86 -14.65 3.28
N VAL A 88 3.71 -15.32 3.20
CA VAL A 88 2.44 -14.84 3.75
C VAL A 88 2.53 -14.67 5.28
N SER A 89 3.31 -15.49 5.99
CA SER A 89 3.54 -15.35 7.44
C SER A 89 4.29 -14.06 7.79
N GLU A 90 5.28 -13.68 6.97
CA GLU A 90 5.99 -12.39 7.08
C GLU A 90 4.99 -11.23 6.89
N THR A 91 4.12 -11.34 5.90
CA THR A 91 3.06 -10.36 5.62
C THR A 91 2.14 -10.15 6.82
N LEU A 92 1.61 -11.24 7.39
CA LEU A 92 0.71 -11.18 8.55
C LEU A 92 1.38 -10.49 9.75
N THR A 93 2.66 -10.81 10.01
CA THR A 93 3.42 -10.21 11.10
C THR A 93 3.59 -8.71 10.91
N LEU A 94 4.00 -8.28 9.72
CA LEU A 94 4.24 -6.87 9.40
C LEU A 94 2.92 -6.07 9.39
N ALA A 95 1.87 -6.61 8.77
CA ALA A 95 0.57 -5.95 8.68
C ALA A 95 -0.06 -5.73 10.07
N ARG A 96 -0.08 -6.77 10.91
CA ARG A 96 -0.58 -6.66 12.30
C ARG A 96 0.19 -5.64 13.12
N GLY A 97 1.52 -5.64 13.00
CA GLY A 97 2.38 -4.67 13.69
C GLY A 97 2.10 -3.23 13.25
N ALA A 98 1.95 -3.00 11.95
CA ALA A 98 1.62 -1.68 11.41
C ALA A 98 0.22 -1.20 11.84
N GLY A 99 -0.76 -2.10 11.84
CA GLY A 99 -2.14 -1.81 12.23
C GLY A 99 -2.31 -1.54 13.72
N ALA A 100 -1.64 -2.29 14.59
CA ALA A 100 -1.70 -2.10 16.03
C ALA A 100 -1.18 -0.72 16.49
N ALA A 101 -0.23 -0.15 15.75
CA ALA A 101 0.34 1.17 16.00
C ALA A 101 -0.33 2.30 15.18
N ALA A 102 -1.36 2.00 14.39
CA ALA A 102 -1.94 2.96 13.46
C ALA A 102 -2.79 4.02 14.20
N PRO A 103 -2.49 5.33 14.01
CA PRO A 103 -3.35 6.38 14.53
C PRO A 103 -4.69 6.42 13.79
N ARG A 104 -5.77 6.75 14.51
CA ARG A 104 -7.11 6.93 13.89
C ARG A 104 -7.08 8.01 12.81
N GLY A 105 -7.83 7.79 11.73
CA GLY A 105 -7.93 8.72 10.60
C GLY A 105 -6.71 8.75 9.67
N GLN A 106 -5.69 7.90 9.89
CA GLN A 106 -4.57 7.72 8.97
C GLN A 106 -4.80 6.52 8.05
N VAL A 107 -4.32 6.56 6.81
CA VAL A 107 -4.45 5.45 5.84
C VAL A 107 -4.06 4.09 6.40
N SER A 108 -3.05 4.02 7.27
CA SER A 108 -2.55 2.77 7.82
C SER A 108 -3.56 2.03 8.71
N ILE A 109 -4.53 2.72 9.32
CA ILE A 109 -5.60 2.08 10.10
C ILE A 109 -6.52 1.22 9.24
N VAL A 110 -6.54 1.45 7.91
CA VAL A 110 -7.32 0.68 6.93
C VAL A 110 -6.41 -0.21 6.09
N LEU A 111 -5.28 0.31 5.60
CA LEU A 111 -4.41 -0.42 4.70
C LEU A 111 -3.76 -1.64 5.38
N ALA A 112 -3.34 -1.51 6.64
CA ALA A 112 -2.76 -2.62 7.38
C ALA A 112 -3.74 -3.80 7.53
N PRO A 113 -4.98 -3.61 8.02
CA PRO A 113 -5.95 -4.72 8.09
C PRO A 113 -6.39 -5.23 6.72
N LEU A 114 -6.38 -4.43 5.65
CA LEU A 114 -6.61 -4.96 4.28
C LEU A 114 -5.51 -5.93 3.84
N VAL A 115 -4.25 -5.58 4.10
CA VAL A 115 -3.10 -6.43 3.78
C VAL A 115 -3.11 -7.70 4.63
N GLU A 116 -3.44 -7.58 5.92
CA GLU A 116 -3.65 -8.73 6.80
C GLU A 116 -4.79 -9.63 6.28
N ALA A 117 -5.92 -9.03 5.92
CA ALA A 117 -7.10 -9.75 5.45
C ALA A 117 -6.77 -10.60 4.22
N LEU A 118 -6.05 -10.02 3.25
CA LEU A 118 -5.68 -10.71 2.02
C LEU A 118 -4.66 -11.82 2.30
N ALA A 119 -3.66 -11.55 3.14
CA ALA A 119 -2.69 -12.56 3.54
C ALA A 119 -3.36 -13.75 4.26
N ALA A 120 -4.29 -13.49 5.17
CA ALA A 120 -5.02 -14.53 5.90
C ALA A 120 -5.90 -15.37 4.96
N ALA A 121 -6.63 -14.72 4.04
CA ALA A 121 -7.44 -15.42 3.05
C ALA A 121 -6.57 -16.29 2.11
N GLN A 122 -5.43 -15.79 1.63
CA GLN A 122 -4.48 -16.56 0.81
C GLN A 122 -3.88 -17.77 1.54
N ALA A 123 -3.71 -17.67 2.86
CA ALA A 123 -3.27 -18.78 3.69
C ALA A 123 -4.38 -19.82 3.96
N GLY A 124 -5.60 -19.60 3.46
CA GLY A 124 -6.77 -20.45 3.69
C GLY A 124 -7.53 -20.15 4.98
N ASP A 125 -7.10 -19.17 5.78
CA ASP A 125 -7.84 -18.70 6.96
C ASP A 125 -8.85 -17.62 6.55
N SER A 126 -9.89 -18.07 5.84
CA SER A 126 -10.96 -17.21 5.34
C SER A 126 -11.67 -16.44 6.46
N GLU A 127 -11.82 -17.04 7.64
CA GLU A 127 -12.49 -16.37 8.76
C GLU A 127 -11.65 -15.21 9.30
N ALA A 128 -10.33 -15.42 9.51
CA ALA A 128 -9.45 -14.34 9.92
C ALA A 128 -9.38 -13.24 8.86
N GLY A 129 -9.34 -13.63 7.57
CA GLY A 129 -9.40 -12.70 6.44
C GLY A 129 -10.63 -11.80 6.49
N LEU A 130 -11.82 -12.40 6.62
CA LEU A 130 -13.08 -11.66 6.68
C LEU A 130 -13.21 -10.79 7.94
N ARG A 131 -12.68 -11.24 9.08
CA ARG A 131 -12.63 -10.42 10.32
C ARG A 131 -11.76 -9.17 10.13
N ALA A 132 -10.56 -9.32 9.59
CA ALA A 132 -9.67 -8.20 9.32
C ALA A 132 -10.26 -7.23 8.28
N LEU A 133 -10.91 -7.76 7.24
CA LEU A 133 -11.62 -6.96 6.24
C LEU A 133 -12.76 -6.14 6.85
N SER A 134 -13.53 -6.72 7.78
CA SER A 134 -14.57 -5.97 8.51
C SER A 134 -13.97 -4.78 9.25
N GLY A 135 -12.86 -4.99 9.97
CA GLY A 135 -12.16 -3.90 10.65
C GLY A 135 -11.65 -2.81 9.69
N ALA A 136 -11.21 -3.20 8.49
CA ALA A 136 -10.83 -2.22 7.46
C ALA A 136 -12.04 -1.41 6.96
N ARG A 137 -13.18 -2.05 6.69
CA ARG A 137 -14.43 -1.38 6.29
C ARG A 137 -14.88 -0.35 7.33
N ASP A 138 -14.92 -0.75 8.60
CA ASP A 138 -15.37 0.11 9.70
C ASP A 138 -14.54 1.40 9.84
N ASN A 139 -13.28 1.38 9.40
CA ASN A 139 -12.40 2.53 9.48
C ASN A 139 -12.29 3.30 8.16
N PHE A 140 -12.73 2.75 7.02
CA PHE A 140 -12.57 3.40 5.72
C PHE A 140 -13.32 4.72 5.64
N ASP A 141 -14.56 4.76 6.13
CA ASP A 141 -15.39 5.98 6.17
C ASP A 141 -14.82 7.07 7.10
N SER A 142 -13.88 6.73 7.98
CA SER A 142 -13.19 7.69 8.85
C SER A 142 -12.06 8.44 8.14
N LEU A 143 -11.65 8.00 6.95
CA LEU A 143 -10.59 8.64 6.18
C LEU A 143 -11.09 9.94 5.55
N SER A 144 -10.41 11.05 5.83
CA SER A 144 -10.67 12.33 5.15
C SER A 144 -10.39 12.26 3.64
N ASP A 145 -10.95 13.20 2.87
CA ASP A 145 -10.68 13.35 1.43
C ASP A 145 -9.19 13.39 1.09
N GLN A 146 -8.36 13.96 1.97
CA GLN A 146 -6.91 14.00 1.81
C GLN A 146 -6.27 12.61 1.86
N GLN A 147 -6.78 11.73 2.72
CA GLN A 147 -6.30 10.36 2.90
C GLN A 147 -6.84 9.44 1.79
N GLN A 148 -8.00 9.77 1.23
CA GLN A 148 -8.59 9.06 0.08
C GLN A 148 -8.05 9.53 -1.28
N ARG A 149 -7.07 10.44 -1.34
CA ARG A 149 -6.51 10.90 -2.62
C ARG A 149 -5.76 9.80 -3.37
N ASN A 150 -5.67 10.00 -4.68
CA ASN A 150 -4.82 9.20 -5.54
C ASN A 150 -3.35 9.37 -5.18
N GLY A 151 -2.61 8.26 -5.16
CA GLY A 151 -1.17 8.23 -4.93
C GLY A 151 -0.75 7.11 -3.99
N VAL A 152 0.55 6.92 -3.86
CA VAL A 152 1.13 5.83 -3.05
C VAL A 152 0.72 5.90 -1.58
N PHE A 153 0.69 7.12 -1.02
CA PHE A 153 0.38 7.37 0.40
C PHE A 153 -1.10 7.50 0.71
N GLY A 154 -1.96 7.52 -0.32
CA GLY A 154 -3.41 7.57 -0.17
C GLY A 154 -4.06 6.21 -0.38
N LEU A 155 -5.31 6.11 0.07
CA LEU A 155 -6.16 4.95 -0.14
C LEU A 155 -7.48 5.40 -0.79
N PRO A 156 -7.48 5.63 -2.12
CA PRO A 156 -8.71 5.93 -2.83
C PRO A 156 -9.66 4.72 -2.81
N ALA A 157 -10.97 4.97 -2.87
CA ALA A 157 -12.01 3.94 -2.84
C ALA A 157 -11.75 2.79 -3.84
N ARG A 158 -11.31 3.09 -5.08
CA ARG A 158 -10.96 2.02 -6.05
C ARG A 158 -9.87 1.05 -5.54
N ARG A 159 -8.89 1.55 -4.78
CA ARG A 159 -7.82 0.71 -4.21
C ARG A 159 -8.35 -0.10 -3.04
N PHE A 160 -9.25 0.46 -2.23
CA PHE A 160 -9.97 -0.26 -1.18
C PHE A 160 -10.76 -1.43 -1.77
N PHE A 161 -11.65 -1.14 -2.74
CA PHE A 161 -12.49 -2.14 -3.40
C PHE A 161 -11.70 -3.22 -4.14
N PHE A 162 -10.55 -2.88 -4.72
CA PHE A 162 -9.62 -3.87 -5.29
C PHE A 162 -9.07 -4.85 -4.23
N TYR A 163 -8.71 -4.39 -3.03
CA TYR A 163 -8.27 -5.29 -1.98
C TYR A 163 -9.42 -6.14 -1.45
N GLU A 164 -10.57 -5.51 -1.24
CA GLU A 164 -11.78 -6.17 -0.79
C GLU A 164 -12.21 -7.29 -1.74
N SER A 165 -12.26 -7.03 -3.05
CA SER A 165 -12.63 -8.05 -4.05
C SER A 165 -11.72 -9.27 -3.96
N ARG A 166 -10.41 -9.06 -3.81
CA ARG A 166 -9.42 -10.14 -3.68
C ARG A 166 -9.56 -10.94 -2.39
N VAL A 167 -9.78 -10.27 -1.26
CA VAL A 167 -10.04 -10.97 0.02
C VAL A 167 -11.28 -11.84 -0.10
N LEU A 168 -12.35 -11.30 -0.67
CA LEU A 168 -13.61 -12.00 -0.85
C LEU A 168 -13.47 -13.18 -1.82
N LEU A 169 -12.68 -13.03 -2.88
CA LEU A 169 -12.36 -14.09 -3.83
C LEU A 169 -11.63 -15.25 -3.13
N ASP A 170 -10.54 -14.94 -2.42
CA ASP A 170 -9.73 -15.94 -1.70
C ASP A 170 -10.53 -16.60 -0.55
N ALA A 171 -11.53 -15.90 0.00
CA ALA A 171 -12.46 -16.43 1.00
C ALA A 171 -13.69 -17.17 0.41
N GLY A 172 -13.73 -17.37 -0.91
CA GLY A 172 -14.82 -18.08 -1.60
C GLY A 172 -16.16 -17.34 -1.67
N LYS A 173 -16.18 -16.02 -1.46
CA LYS A 173 -17.37 -15.15 -1.50
C LYS A 173 -17.56 -14.51 -2.89
N LEU A 174 -17.67 -15.36 -3.92
CA LEU A 174 -17.63 -14.95 -5.33
C LEU A 174 -18.57 -13.80 -5.69
N ASP A 175 -19.86 -13.87 -5.35
CA ASP A 175 -20.82 -12.81 -5.68
C ASP A 175 -20.49 -11.46 -5.03
N SER A 176 -19.88 -11.50 -3.85
CA SER A 176 -19.44 -10.28 -3.16
C SER A 176 -18.13 -9.75 -3.74
N ALA A 177 -17.24 -10.65 -4.16
CA ALA A 177 -16.01 -10.31 -4.84
C ALA A 177 -16.29 -9.59 -6.16
N TRP A 178 -17.23 -10.10 -6.97
CA TRP A 178 -17.64 -9.47 -8.23
C TRP A 178 -18.19 -8.07 -8.03
N ARG A 179 -19.15 -7.88 -7.11
CA ARG A 179 -19.67 -6.54 -6.81
C ARG A 179 -18.59 -5.57 -6.37
N SER A 180 -17.66 -6.00 -5.51
CA SER A 180 -16.56 -5.14 -5.07
C SER A 180 -15.61 -4.83 -6.23
N GLN A 181 -15.43 -5.77 -7.16
CA GLN A 181 -14.63 -5.55 -8.35
C GLN A 181 -15.29 -4.51 -9.26
N ASP A 182 -16.60 -4.62 -9.52
CA ASP A 182 -17.35 -3.67 -10.34
C ASP A 182 -17.25 -2.25 -9.77
N GLU A 183 -17.47 -2.08 -8.47
CA GLU A 183 -17.30 -0.80 -7.76
C GLU A 183 -15.87 -0.25 -7.92
N ALA A 184 -14.84 -1.10 -7.86
CA ALA A 184 -13.47 -0.67 -8.09
C ALA A 184 -13.27 -0.13 -9.53
N LEU A 185 -13.90 -0.79 -10.52
CA LEU A 185 -13.78 -0.46 -11.94
C LEU A 185 -14.51 0.82 -12.32
N ASP A 186 -15.72 1.03 -11.79
CA ASP A 186 -16.52 2.24 -12.00
C ASP A 186 -15.81 3.52 -11.50
N LEU A 187 -14.90 3.37 -10.54
CA LEU A 187 -14.11 4.45 -9.96
C LEU A 187 -12.79 4.74 -10.70
N TYR A 188 -12.45 4.01 -11.76
CA TYR A 188 -11.30 4.37 -12.60
C TYR A 188 -11.65 5.53 -13.53
N PRO A 189 -10.81 6.58 -13.59
CA PRO A 189 -10.99 7.64 -14.58
C PRO A 189 -10.92 7.06 -15.99
N SER A 190 -11.84 7.49 -16.86
CA SER A 190 -11.81 7.17 -18.30
C SER A 190 -10.53 7.63 -19.01
N SER A 191 -9.79 8.55 -18.39
CA SER A 191 -8.52 9.11 -18.87
C SER A 191 -7.26 8.39 -18.36
N THR A 192 -7.37 7.22 -17.74
CA THR A 192 -6.21 6.50 -17.21
C THR A 192 -5.31 6.01 -18.36
N ALA A 193 -4.07 6.52 -18.43
CA ALA A 193 -3.05 6.05 -19.38
C ALA A 193 -2.31 4.84 -18.78
N GLY A 194 -2.46 3.67 -19.42
CA GLY A 194 -2.09 2.34 -18.91
C GLY A 194 -3.30 1.41 -19.02
N ASP A 195 -3.12 0.20 -19.55
CA ASP A 195 -4.17 -0.62 -20.18
C ASP A 195 -5.49 -0.75 -19.40
N VAL A 196 -6.49 0.03 -19.82
CA VAL A 196 -7.93 -0.29 -19.65
C VAL A 196 -8.24 -1.68 -20.25
N ALA A 197 -7.40 -2.15 -21.18
CA ALA A 197 -7.52 -3.44 -21.87
C ALA A 197 -7.25 -4.68 -21.01
N THR A 198 -6.62 -4.59 -19.83
CA THR A 198 -6.45 -5.77 -18.94
C THR A 198 -7.65 -6.00 -18.03
N VAL A 199 -8.56 -5.02 -17.94
CA VAL A 199 -9.73 -5.04 -17.05
C VAL A 199 -10.98 -5.61 -17.73
N CYS A 200 -11.09 -5.52 -19.06
CA CYS A 200 -12.30 -5.90 -19.82
C CYS A 200 -12.12 -7.13 -20.73
N PHE A 201 -11.40 -8.19 -20.31
CA PHE A 201 -11.30 -9.40 -21.14
C PHE A 201 -12.57 -10.28 -21.13
N ASN A 202 -13.59 -9.96 -20.33
CA ASN A 202 -14.83 -10.75 -20.24
C ASN A 202 -16.11 -10.05 -20.73
N SER A 203 -16.01 -8.85 -21.32
CA SER A 203 -17.19 -8.14 -21.84
C SER A 203 -17.50 -8.46 -23.31
N ILE A 204 -16.75 -9.38 -23.95
CA ILE A 204 -16.93 -9.75 -25.38
C ILE A 204 -17.86 -10.98 -25.55
N GLU A 205 -18.62 -11.37 -24.51
CA GLU A 205 -19.64 -12.45 -24.65
C GLU A 205 -21.10 -11.98 -24.58
N GLN A 206 -21.37 -10.67 -24.50
CA GLN A 206 -22.74 -10.16 -24.64
C GLN A 206 -22.78 -8.97 -25.60
N ASP A 207 -22.79 -9.29 -26.90
CA ASP A 207 -23.74 -8.72 -27.88
C ASP A 207 -23.38 -9.16 -29.31
N CYS A 208 -23.96 -10.31 -29.70
CA CYS A 208 -24.65 -10.54 -30.97
C CYS A 208 -25.92 -11.33 -30.68
#